data_AF-A0A1G5IZX9-F1
#
_entry.id   AF-A0A1G5IZX9-F1
#
_cell.length_a   1.000
_cell.length_b   1.000
_cell.length_c   1.000
_cell.angle_alpha   90.00
_cell.angle_beta   90.00
_cell.angle_gamma   90.00
#
_symmetry.space_group_name_H-M   'P 1'
#
loop_
_entity.id
_entity.type
_entity.pdbx_description
1 polymer ?
#
loop_
_entity_poly.entity_id
_entity_poly.type
_entity_poly.pdbx_seq_one_letter_code
_entity_poly.pdbx_strand_id
1 'polypeptide(L)'
;MDTPPSFVKVSAFMASHLPDFFDHYGMNYCIDGPQLEYFVYSKETGFDVSCSLTVNFDDDAGKINVMSFYPGLFQHPGTRYFSAVCFFMIMQHFANFNNIKRECRICLNTKKTVFYSFYALLKDFDFHLEVFGEKDRVDLESFFLSLNMDTSMVIERDLVDY
;
A
#
# COMPACT_ATOMS: atom_id res chain seq x y z
N MET A 1 -16.15 29.00 -14.41
CA MET A 1 -15.90 29.00 -12.96
C MET A 1 -15.31 27.65 -12.65
N ASP A 2 -13.99 27.58 -12.62
CA ASP A 2 -13.28 26.37 -12.26
C ASP A 2 -13.39 26.20 -10.76
N THR A 3 -14.15 25.19 -10.33
CA THR A 3 -14.08 24.68 -8.95
C THR A 3 -12.62 24.32 -8.67
N PRO A 4 -11.98 24.84 -7.60
CA PRO A 4 -10.66 24.39 -7.22
C PRO A 4 -10.72 22.88 -6.98
N PRO A 5 -9.68 22.12 -7.36
CA PRO A 5 -9.67 20.68 -7.11
C PRO A 5 -9.90 20.48 -5.61
N SER A 6 -10.96 19.73 -5.27
CA SER A 6 -11.18 19.34 -3.88
C SER A 6 -9.94 18.59 -3.44
N PHE A 7 -9.12 19.21 -2.61
CA PHE A 7 -8.02 18.51 -1.95
C PHE A 7 -8.67 17.42 -1.12
N VAL A 8 -8.67 16.19 -1.63
CA VAL A 8 -9.11 15.03 -0.85
C VAL A 8 -8.13 14.95 0.30
N LYS A 9 -8.62 15.28 1.49
CA LYS A 9 -7.79 15.38 2.69
C LYS A 9 -7.34 13.98 3.06
N VAL A 10 -6.02 13.84 3.26
CA VAL A 10 -5.43 12.70 3.96
C VAL A 10 -6.19 12.51 5.28
N SER A 11 -6.55 11.26 5.59
CA SER A 11 -7.34 10.96 6.79
C SER A 11 -6.61 11.41 8.06
N ALA A 12 -7.36 11.71 9.13
CA ALA A 12 -6.77 12.08 10.41
C ALA A 12 -5.80 11.01 10.94
N PHE A 13 -6.08 9.74 10.62
CA PHE A 13 -5.22 8.60 10.92
C PHE A 13 -3.86 8.72 10.22
N MET A 14 -3.86 8.93 8.90
CA MET A 14 -2.62 9.07 8.16
C MET A 14 -1.86 10.33 8.57
N ALA A 15 -2.55 11.45 8.79
CA ALA A 15 -1.93 12.69 9.23
C ALA A 15 -1.19 12.55 10.58
N SER A 16 -1.67 11.70 11.49
CA SER A 16 -1.03 11.50 12.80
C SER A 16 0.09 10.47 12.81
N HIS A 17 0.05 9.46 11.95
CA HIS A 17 1.02 8.34 11.98
C HIS A 17 2.09 8.43 10.89
N LEU A 18 1.86 9.19 9.82
CA LEU A 18 2.79 9.29 8.71
C LEU A 18 4.14 9.92 9.12
N PRO A 19 4.19 11.04 9.89
CA PRO A 19 5.47 11.61 10.30
C PRO A 19 6.27 10.63 11.18
N ASP A 20 5.61 10.04 12.18
CA ASP A 20 6.21 9.08 13.10
C ASP A 20 6.74 7.84 12.37
N PHE A 21 6.02 7.37 11.33
CA PHE A 21 6.51 6.31 10.47
C PHE A 21 7.82 6.71 9.78
N PHE A 22 7.88 7.88 9.15
CA PHE A 22 9.08 8.33 8.44
C PHE A 22 10.21 8.78 9.35
N ASP A 23 9.98 9.06 10.62
CA ASP A 23 11.07 9.30 11.57
C ASP A 23 11.90 8.04 11.82
N HIS A 24 11.27 6.86 11.75
CA HIS A 24 11.90 5.58 12.12
C HIS A 24 12.15 4.64 10.93
N TYR A 25 11.39 4.78 9.86
CA TYR A 25 11.41 3.86 8.71
C TYR A 25 11.53 4.61 7.39
N GLY A 26 12.08 3.93 6.39
CA GLY A 26 12.05 4.37 5.00
C GLY A 26 11.40 3.32 4.10
N MET A 27 11.04 3.73 2.88
CA MET A 27 10.43 2.85 1.90
C MET A 27 11.22 2.92 0.60
N ASN A 28 11.52 1.75 0.06
CA ASN A 28 12.17 1.63 -1.24
C ASN A 28 11.29 0.80 -2.19
N TYR A 29 11.49 0.97 -3.49
CA TYR A 29 10.88 0.12 -4.50
C TYR A 29 11.90 -0.34 -5.54
N CYS A 30 11.62 -1.46 -6.20
CA CYS A 30 12.28 -1.86 -7.43
C CYS A 30 11.24 -2.23 -8.49
N ILE A 31 11.63 -2.10 -9.76
CA ILE A 31 10.81 -2.44 -10.92
C ILE A 31 11.20 -3.85 -11.35
N ASP A 32 10.25 -4.79 -11.28
CA ASP A 32 10.42 -6.16 -11.75
C ASP A 32 9.40 -6.45 -12.86
N GLY A 33 9.83 -6.19 -14.11
CA GLY A 33 8.95 -6.30 -15.28
C GLY A 33 7.73 -5.37 -15.18
N PRO A 34 6.49 -5.89 -15.23
CA PRO A 34 5.28 -5.07 -15.08
C PRO A 34 4.95 -4.75 -13.62
N GLN A 35 5.72 -5.27 -12.66
CA GLN A 35 5.42 -5.22 -11.24
C GLN A 35 6.34 -4.24 -10.53
N LEU A 36 5.82 -3.61 -9.48
CA LEU A 36 6.63 -2.87 -8.52
C LEU A 36 6.67 -3.66 -7.22
N GLU A 37 7.88 -3.90 -6.73
CA GLU A 37 8.11 -4.48 -5.42
C GLU A 37 8.53 -3.40 -4.43
N TYR A 38 7.94 -3.42 -3.25
CA TYR A 38 8.19 -2.44 -2.19
C TYR A 38 8.79 -3.09 -0.95
N PHE A 39 9.65 -2.34 -0.30
CA PHE A 39 10.40 -2.75 0.90
C PHE A 39 10.37 -1.63 1.93
N VAL A 40 10.25 -2.00 3.20
CA VAL A 40 10.36 -1.08 4.33
C VAL A 40 11.64 -1.41 5.07
N TYR A 41 12.42 -0.39 5.42
CA TYR A 41 13.68 -0.56 6.12
C TYR A 41 13.77 0.27 7.42
N SER A 42 14.50 -0.29 8.38
CA SER A 42 15.14 0.34 9.53
C SER A 42 15.91 1.62 9.22
N LYS A 43 15.50 2.84 9.59
CA LYS A 43 16.45 3.97 9.53
C LYS A 43 17.57 3.85 10.56
N GLU A 44 17.29 3.21 11.69
CA GLU A 44 18.29 2.97 12.74
C GLU A 44 19.34 1.95 12.28
N THR A 45 18.90 0.84 11.68
CA THR A 45 19.77 -0.30 11.36
C THR A 45 20.20 -0.36 9.89
N GLY A 46 19.47 0.31 8.99
CA GLY A 46 19.61 0.21 7.55
C GLY A 46 19.04 -1.07 6.94
N PHE A 47 18.50 -2.00 7.74
CA PHE A 47 18.04 -3.30 7.25
C PHE A 47 16.56 -3.33 6.89
N ASP A 48 16.21 -4.13 5.88
CA ASP A 48 14.82 -4.42 5.54
C ASP A 48 14.11 -5.07 6.74
N VAL A 49 12.96 -4.50 7.11
CA VAL A 49 12.08 -4.98 8.19
C VAL A 49 10.78 -5.59 7.65
N SER A 50 10.55 -5.50 6.33
CA SER A 50 9.43 -6.14 5.65
C SER A 50 9.88 -7.21 4.65
N CYS A 51 8.97 -8.13 4.32
CA CYS A 51 9.08 -8.89 3.07
C CYS A 51 8.73 -7.99 1.87
N SER A 52 9.04 -8.45 0.65
CA SER A 52 8.62 -7.76 -0.57
C SER A 52 7.10 -7.66 -0.64
N LEU A 53 6.62 -6.48 -1.03
CA LEU A 53 5.21 -6.18 -1.24
C LEU A 53 5.04 -5.90 -2.72
N THR A 54 4.38 -6.80 -3.45
CA THR A 54 4.36 -6.77 -4.91
C THR A 54 3.01 -6.27 -5.40
N VAL A 55 3.05 -5.26 -6.27
CA VAL A 55 1.87 -4.61 -6.85
C VAL A 55 2.00 -4.59 -8.37
N ASN A 56 0.92 -4.89 -9.07
CA ASN A 56 0.84 -4.86 -10.53
C ASN A 56 -0.39 -4.04 -10.98
N PHE A 57 -0.31 -3.41 -12.14
CA PHE A 57 -1.43 -2.71 -12.76
C PHE A 57 -1.91 -3.49 -13.98
N ASP A 58 -3.18 -3.87 -13.95
CA ASP A 58 -3.91 -4.39 -15.10
C ASP A 58 -4.68 -3.23 -15.74
N ASP A 59 -4.08 -2.62 -16.77
CA ASP A 59 -4.66 -1.45 -17.46
C ASP A 59 -5.95 -1.83 -18.22
N ASP A 60 -5.99 -3.03 -18.81
CA ASP A 60 -7.16 -3.53 -19.54
C ASP A 60 -8.38 -3.70 -18.61
N ALA A 61 -8.15 -4.19 -17.39
CA ALA A 61 -9.21 -4.35 -16.40
C ALA A 61 -9.42 -3.11 -15.50
N GLY A 62 -8.50 -2.13 -15.53
CA GLY A 62 -8.49 -0.98 -14.63
C GLY A 62 -8.29 -1.37 -13.16
N LYS A 63 -7.40 -2.33 -12.89
CA LYS A 63 -7.20 -2.93 -11.56
C LYS A 63 -5.76 -2.81 -11.06
N ILE A 64 -5.61 -2.39 -9.81
CA ILE A 64 -4.38 -2.53 -9.04
C ILE A 64 -4.45 -3.88 -8.31
N ASN A 65 -3.58 -4.80 -8.67
CA ASN A 65 -3.50 -6.12 -8.06
C ASN A 65 -2.40 -6.12 -6.99
N VAL A 66 -2.77 -6.34 -5.73
CA VAL A 66 -1.81 -6.55 -4.64
C VAL A 66 -1.58 -8.04 -4.48
N MET A 67 -0.40 -8.51 -4.89
CA MET A 67 -0.09 -9.94 -4.91
C MET A 67 0.46 -10.44 -3.58
N SER A 68 1.29 -9.63 -2.93
CA SER A 68 1.85 -9.91 -1.61
C SER A 68 1.80 -8.65 -0.75
N PHE A 69 1.32 -8.79 0.49
CA PHE A 69 1.38 -7.72 1.46
C PHE A 69 1.66 -8.27 2.87
N TYR A 70 2.94 -8.31 3.23
CA TYR A 70 3.43 -8.79 4.52
C TYR A 70 4.50 -7.83 5.06
N PRO A 71 4.10 -6.62 5.50
CA PRO A 71 5.07 -5.62 5.93
C PRO A 71 5.87 -6.04 7.18
N GLY A 72 5.43 -7.06 7.94
CA GLY A 72 6.13 -7.54 9.15
C GLY A 72 6.15 -6.55 10.32
N LEU A 73 5.80 -5.28 10.08
CA LEU A 73 5.97 -4.19 11.03
C LEU A 73 5.24 -4.39 12.34
N PHE A 74 4.06 -5.03 12.35
CA PHE A 74 3.31 -5.30 13.59
C PHE A 74 4.08 -6.14 14.63
N GLN A 75 5.17 -6.78 14.22
CA GLN A 75 6.04 -7.55 15.11
C GLN A 75 6.98 -6.67 15.94
N HIS A 76 7.11 -5.39 15.59
CA HIS A 76 7.91 -4.41 16.34
C HIS A 76 7.06 -3.69 17.41
N PRO A 77 7.61 -3.34 18.58
CA PRO A 77 6.88 -2.57 19.59
C PRO A 77 6.49 -1.17 19.06
N GLY A 78 5.27 -0.72 19.34
CA GLY A 78 4.80 0.64 19.00
C GLY A 78 4.33 0.84 17.55
N THR A 79 4.55 -0.12 16.65
CA THR A 79 4.32 0.02 15.20
C THR A 79 2.99 -0.57 14.72
N ARG A 80 2.03 -0.79 15.63
CA ARG A 80 0.74 -1.46 15.34
C ARG A 80 0.04 -0.93 14.09
N TYR A 81 0.16 0.38 13.84
CA TYR A 81 -0.51 1.09 12.76
C TYR A 81 0.35 1.26 11.50
N PHE A 82 1.64 0.92 11.56
CA PHE A 82 2.57 1.22 10.48
C PHE A 82 2.35 0.33 9.26
N SER A 83 1.83 -0.89 9.43
CA SER A 83 1.38 -1.70 8.29
C SER A 83 0.28 -0.99 7.48
N ALA A 84 -0.63 -0.26 8.13
CA ALA A 84 -1.65 0.52 7.43
C ALA A 84 -1.05 1.74 6.71
N VAL A 85 -0.10 2.43 7.38
CA VAL A 85 0.64 3.56 6.78
C VAL A 85 1.40 3.10 5.53
N CYS A 86 2.11 1.97 5.60
CA CYS A 86 2.81 1.40 4.46
C CYS A 86 1.86 1.06 3.32
N PHE A 87 0.75 0.37 3.61
CA PHE A 87 -0.23 0.03 2.60
C PHE A 87 -0.72 1.29 1.86
N PHE A 88 -1.07 2.33 2.63
CA PHE A 88 -1.51 3.60 2.08
C PHE A 88 -0.45 4.25 1.20
N MET A 89 0.79 4.34 1.68
CA MET A 89 1.89 4.93 0.94
C MET A 89 2.20 4.20 -0.36
N ILE A 90 2.17 2.88 -0.35
CA ILE A 90 2.42 2.05 -1.53
C ILE A 90 1.34 2.29 -2.57
N MET A 91 0.07 2.30 -2.19
CA MET A 91 -1.03 2.54 -3.14
C MET A 91 -0.93 3.93 -3.78
N GLN A 92 -0.62 4.97 -2.99
CA GLN A 92 -0.45 6.33 -3.52
C GLN A 92 0.78 6.44 -4.43
N HIS A 93 1.93 5.90 -4.00
CA HIS A 93 3.13 5.90 -4.83
C HIS A 93 2.93 5.14 -6.14
N PHE A 94 2.36 3.94 -6.07
CA PHE A 94 2.11 3.09 -7.23
C PHE A 94 1.21 3.77 -8.27
N ALA A 95 0.14 4.43 -7.80
CA ALA A 95 -0.75 5.18 -8.67
C ALA A 95 -0.08 6.40 -9.30
N ASN A 96 0.72 7.14 -8.54
CA ASN A 96 1.49 8.26 -9.05
C ASN A 96 2.50 7.81 -10.11
N PHE A 97 3.25 6.75 -9.83
CA PHE A 97 4.26 6.17 -10.73
C PHE A 97 3.63 5.75 -12.07
N ASN A 98 2.50 5.05 -12.03
CA ASN A 98 1.80 4.58 -13.22
C ASN A 98 0.85 5.62 -13.84
N ASN A 99 0.83 6.86 -13.33
CA ASN A 99 -0.07 7.93 -13.79
C ASN A 99 -1.56 7.51 -13.80
N ILE A 100 -2.00 6.74 -12.79
CA ILE A 100 -3.38 6.28 -12.65
C ILE A 100 -4.25 7.46 -12.21
N LYS A 101 -4.94 8.09 -13.17
CA LYS A 101 -5.79 9.28 -12.98
C LYS A 101 -7.28 8.98 -12.87
N ARG A 102 -7.69 7.72 -13.05
CA ARG A 102 -9.08 7.29 -13.01
C ARG A 102 -9.34 6.50 -11.73
N GLU A 103 -10.61 6.41 -11.35
CA GLU A 103 -11.06 5.45 -10.35
C GLU A 103 -10.66 4.05 -10.83
N CYS A 104 -9.79 3.39 -10.07
CA CYS A 104 -9.39 2.01 -10.30
C CYS A 104 -9.75 1.19 -9.08
N ARG A 105 -9.72 -0.12 -9.23
CA ARG A 105 -10.07 -1.04 -8.15
C ARG A 105 -8.80 -1.67 -7.60
N ILE A 106 -8.68 -1.70 -6.28
CA ILE A 106 -7.66 -2.51 -5.61
C ILE A 106 -8.25 -3.91 -5.43
N CYS A 107 -7.57 -4.91 -5.98
CA CYS A 107 -7.93 -6.30 -5.83
C CYS A 107 -6.81 -7.06 -5.12
N LEU A 108 -7.16 -7.89 -4.13
CA LEU A 108 -6.18 -8.73 -3.45
C LEU A 108 -6.81 -9.98 -2.87
N ASN A 109 -6.02 -11.05 -2.74
CA ASN A 109 -6.45 -12.30 -2.16
C ASN A 109 -5.71 -12.56 -0.84
N THR A 110 -6.45 -12.75 0.26
CA THR A 110 -5.87 -12.91 1.60
C THR A 110 -6.58 -13.97 2.43
N LYS A 111 -6.06 -14.28 3.62
CA LYS A 111 -6.75 -15.16 4.58
C LYS A 111 -7.89 -14.41 5.25
N LYS A 112 -8.98 -15.11 5.57
CA LYS A 112 -10.13 -14.53 6.31
C LYS A 112 -9.70 -13.84 7.60
N THR A 113 -8.78 -14.45 8.35
CA THR A 113 -8.26 -13.90 9.60
C THR A 113 -7.55 -12.56 9.38
N VAL A 114 -6.71 -12.46 8.34
CA VAL A 114 -6.01 -11.22 7.97
C VAL A 114 -6.99 -10.14 7.52
N PHE A 115 -8.04 -10.49 6.78
CA PHE A 115 -9.10 -9.55 6.42
C PHE A 115 -9.71 -8.91 7.68
N TYR A 116 -10.21 -9.73 8.61
CA TYR A 116 -10.88 -9.21 9.81
C TYR A 116 -9.93 -8.47 10.76
N SER A 117 -8.65 -8.87 10.84
CA SER A 117 -7.68 -8.25 11.75
C SER A 117 -7.00 -7.00 11.17
N PHE A 118 -6.99 -6.81 9.85
CA PHE A 118 -6.26 -5.75 9.18
C PHE A 118 -7.11 -5.01 8.16
N TYR A 119 -7.46 -5.63 7.03
CA TYR A 119 -8.10 -4.92 5.90
C TYR A 119 -9.47 -4.34 6.24
N ALA A 120 -10.30 -5.03 7.03
CA ALA A 120 -11.60 -4.52 7.48
C ALA A 120 -11.51 -3.27 8.39
N LEU A 121 -10.32 -3.02 8.96
CA LEU A 121 -10.03 -1.87 9.80
C LEU A 121 -9.53 -0.66 8.99
N LEU A 122 -9.12 -0.85 7.73
CA LEU A 122 -8.64 0.22 6.85
C LEU A 122 -9.83 1.01 6.28
N LYS A 123 -10.42 1.87 7.08
CA LYS A 123 -11.63 2.64 6.72
C LYS A 123 -11.45 3.58 5.53
N ASP A 124 -10.22 4.01 5.27
CA ASP A 124 -9.91 4.86 4.11
C ASP A 124 -9.98 4.09 2.78
N PHE A 125 -9.91 2.76 2.82
CA PHE A 125 -9.98 1.90 1.64
C PHE A 125 -11.34 1.21 1.50
N ASP A 126 -12.07 1.01 2.59
CA ASP A 126 -13.39 0.37 2.59
C ASP A 126 -13.43 -0.97 1.81
N PHE A 127 -12.53 -1.89 2.16
CA PHE A 127 -12.47 -3.20 1.51
C PHE A 127 -13.75 -4.02 1.72
N HIS A 128 -14.25 -4.60 0.63
CA HIS A 128 -15.38 -5.52 0.61
C HIS A 128 -14.96 -6.92 0.18
N LEU A 129 -15.71 -7.93 0.64
CA LEU A 129 -15.53 -9.32 0.22
C LEU A 129 -16.26 -9.54 -1.11
N GLU A 130 -15.54 -9.94 -2.16
CA GLU A 130 -16.15 -10.29 -3.45
C GLU A 130 -16.62 -11.75 -3.47
N VAL A 131 -15.76 -12.70 -3.05
CA VAL A 131 -16.05 -14.14 -3.09
C VAL A 131 -15.37 -14.86 -1.93
N PHE A 132 -16.04 -15.87 -1.36
CA PHE A 132 -15.39 -16.85 -0.49
C PHE A 132 -14.50 -17.76 -1.34
N GLY A 133 -13.21 -17.44 -1.40
CA GLY A 133 -12.22 -18.30 -2.04
C GLY A 133 -12.15 -19.68 -1.40
N GLU A 134 -11.47 -20.62 -2.08
CA GLU A 134 -11.22 -21.95 -1.51
C GLU A 134 -10.34 -21.87 -0.24
N LYS A 135 -10.53 -22.82 0.69
CA LYS A 135 -9.58 -23.11 1.79
C LYS A 135 -9.12 -21.89 2.62
N ASP A 136 -10.07 -21.18 3.23
CA ASP A 136 -9.84 -20.06 4.18
C ASP A 136 -9.32 -18.74 3.56
N ARG A 137 -9.33 -18.64 2.22
CA ARG A 137 -8.95 -17.41 1.51
C ARG A 137 -10.18 -16.63 1.06
N VAL A 138 -10.02 -15.33 0.90
CA VAL A 138 -11.06 -14.40 0.44
C VAL A 138 -10.45 -13.40 -0.54
N ASP A 139 -11.23 -13.09 -1.57
CA ASP A 139 -10.92 -12.01 -2.50
C ASP A 139 -11.54 -10.71 -1.96
N LEU A 140 -10.71 -9.67 -1.90
CA LEU A 140 -11.10 -8.34 -1.48
C LEU A 140 -11.07 -7.39 -2.67
N GLU A 141 -12.03 -6.47 -2.70
CA GLU A 141 -12.07 -5.35 -3.62
C GLU A 141 -12.28 -4.03 -2.84
N SER A 142 -11.68 -2.97 -3.34
CA SER A 142 -11.83 -1.59 -2.85
C SER A 142 -11.73 -0.62 -4.01
N PHE A 143 -12.42 0.51 -3.93
CA PHE A 143 -12.19 1.62 -4.86
C PHE A 143 -10.96 2.42 -4.41
N PHE A 144 -9.98 2.55 -5.30
CA PHE A 144 -8.84 3.41 -5.05
C PHE A 144 -9.17 4.86 -5.37
N LEU A 145 -8.88 5.72 -4.40
CA LEU A 145 -8.91 7.16 -4.57
C LEU A 145 -7.47 7.67 -4.59
N SER A 146 -7.05 8.13 -5.77
CA SER A 146 -5.76 8.82 -5.92
C SER A 146 -5.82 10.14 -5.18
N LEU A 147 -4.86 10.34 -4.29
CA LEU A 147 -4.68 11.57 -3.53
C LEU A 147 -3.48 12.30 -4.11
N ASN A 148 -3.57 13.63 -4.18
CA ASN A 148 -2.42 14.46 -4.51
C ASN A 148 -1.48 14.54 -3.30
N MET A 149 -0.78 13.44 -3.05
CA MET A 149 0.14 13.23 -1.94
C MET A 149 1.57 13.19 -2.46
N ASP A 150 2.49 13.82 -1.73
CA ASP A 150 3.91 13.70 -1.99
C ASP A 150 4.39 12.29 -1.62
N THR A 151 4.85 11.56 -2.64
CA THR A 151 5.39 10.20 -2.50
C THR A 151 6.89 10.14 -2.82
N SER A 152 7.57 11.30 -2.91
CA SER A 152 9.01 11.40 -3.25
C SER A 152 9.95 10.75 -2.23
N MET A 153 9.45 10.50 -1.03
CA MET A 153 10.15 9.78 0.03
C MET A 153 10.26 8.26 -0.20
N VAL A 154 9.54 7.71 -1.18
CA VAL A 154 9.73 6.32 -1.62
C VAL A 154 10.81 6.32 -2.70
N ILE A 155 11.90 5.62 -2.44
CA ILE A 155 13.12 5.73 -3.26
C ILE A 155 13.32 4.46 -4.09
N GLU A 156 13.73 4.62 -5.35
CA GLU A 156 14.11 3.47 -6.18
C GLU A 156 15.41 2.86 -5.65
N ARG A 157 15.45 1.54 -5.48
CA ARG A 157 16.67 0.79 -5.18
C ARG A 157 17.05 -0.08 -6.36
N ASP A 158 18.35 -0.19 -6.61
CA ASP A 158 18.88 -1.06 -7.66
C ASP A 158 18.49 -2.52 -7.39
N LEU A 159 18.17 -3.26 -8.45
CA LEU A 159 18.08 -4.71 -8.40
C LEU A 159 19.48 -5.25 -8.09
N VAL A 160 19.64 -5.91 -6.95
CA VAL A 160 20.87 -6.65 -6.67
C VAL A 160 20.80 -7.94 -7.47
N ASP A 161 21.45 -7.96 -8.64
CA ASP A 161 21.70 -9.20 -9.38
C ASP A 161 22.53 -10.14 -8.50
N TYR A 162 21.92 -11.25 -8.06
CA TYR A 162 22.60 -12.34 -7.36
C TYR A 162 23.22 -13.33 -8.35
#